data_AF-A0A1C4XMY2-F1
#
_entry.id   AF-A0A1C4XMY2-F1
#
_cell.length_a   1.000
_cell.length_b   1.000
_cell.length_c   1.000
_cell.angle_alpha   90.00
_cell.angle_beta   90.00
_cell.angle_gamma   90.00
#
_symmetry.space_group_name_H-M   'P 1'
#
loop_
_entity.id
_entity.type
_entity.pdbx_description
1 polymer ?
#
loop_
_entity_poly.entity_id
_entity_poly.type
_entity_poly.pdbx_seq_one_letter_code
_entity_poly.pdbx_strand_id
1 'polypeptide(L)'
;MQAKPPAVATSLTTERIRRQVEWARRENDRRRRAYDAQVEAWRRREEHLVRLRIEAAGFLGCTQPRHGLPAELDHDEVVYRILPTAELVEAEARHLTGLPTPGLTLAAAPVDEPGRVVPAGLRVVDAGMAVVTDRRVVFAGHAGRREWTYAGLRGLGHHPDVPITLLHTADHRRPAGLRVPAATAVNARFYLTLAFATATGARPLIVPQLDALLAAHRDARPAPPPPVAPDDAPLPLLRPERAMAAAAVAVAVAFAALTTGGFRADPAELPYQAQARADGVATAPADGAAASPLPSPPTVPEPDRPGPRPPSPATAARPAGGAAGGPVVPRATGPSIPPGARATTQPTPTAHPAPTTAPAPPPARPPTAAPSPTPTQNPTTAPSPAEPAEPPARTGCLDLLQLPLLERLLCPPSGSGGA
;
A
#
# COMPACT_ATOMS: atom_id res chain seq x y z
N MET A 1 -42.99 -40.85 -50.80
CA MET A 1 -42.74 -41.12 -49.38
C MET A 1 -42.09 -39.89 -48.76
N GLN A 2 -42.54 -39.43 -47.58
CA GLN A 2 -41.82 -38.46 -46.76
C GLN A 2 -41.54 -39.11 -45.41
N ALA A 3 -40.27 -39.15 -45.00
CA ALA A 3 -39.89 -39.71 -43.70
C ALA A 3 -40.22 -38.69 -42.59
N LYS A 4 -41.04 -39.10 -41.61
CA LYS A 4 -41.37 -38.26 -40.45
C LYS A 4 -40.13 -38.14 -39.55
N PRO A 5 -39.57 -36.94 -39.31
CA PRO A 5 -38.36 -36.79 -38.52
C PRO A 5 -38.59 -37.21 -37.04
N PRO A 6 -37.57 -37.76 -36.36
CA PRO A 6 -37.72 -38.30 -35.01
C PRO A 6 -37.80 -37.19 -33.96
N ALA A 7 -38.93 -37.07 -33.27
CA ALA A 7 -39.20 -36.04 -32.27
C ALA A 7 -38.17 -35.98 -31.11
N VAL A 8 -37.45 -37.08 -30.85
CA VAL A 8 -36.39 -37.19 -29.84
C VAL A 8 -35.19 -36.29 -30.15
N ALA A 9 -34.89 -36.02 -31.43
CA ALA A 9 -33.81 -35.11 -31.80
C ALA A 9 -34.15 -33.64 -31.46
N THR A 10 -35.43 -33.28 -31.54
CA THR A 10 -35.93 -31.93 -31.25
C THR A 10 -35.86 -31.62 -29.76
N SER A 11 -36.30 -32.52 -28.88
CA SER A 11 -36.32 -32.28 -27.42
C SER A 11 -34.91 -32.06 -26.85
N LEU A 12 -33.95 -32.93 -27.19
CA LEU A 12 -32.55 -32.80 -26.77
C LEU A 12 -31.91 -31.47 -27.23
N THR A 13 -32.30 -30.99 -28.41
CA THR A 13 -31.82 -29.70 -28.94
C THR A 13 -32.40 -28.52 -28.15
N THR A 14 -33.71 -28.54 -27.85
CA THR A 14 -34.36 -27.51 -27.03
C THR A 14 -33.84 -27.47 -25.59
N GLU A 15 -33.64 -28.64 -24.96
CA GLU A 15 -33.05 -28.73 -23.62
C GLU A 15 -31.62 -28.19 -23.58
N ARG A 16 -30.81 -28.51 -24.59
CA ARG A 16 -29.45 -27.98 -24.75
C ARG A 16 -29.47 -26.46 -24.86
N ILE A 17 -30.26 -25.88 -25.77
CA ILE A 17 -30.37 -24.43 -25.96
C ILE A 17 -30.83 -23.73 -24.68
N ARG A 18 -31.86 -24.28 -24.00
CA ARG A 18 -32.32 -23.75 -22.71
C ARG A 18 -31.19 -23.75 -21.67
N ARG A 19 -30.45 -24.85 -21.53
CA ARG A 19 -29.32 -24.97 -20.60
C ARG A 19 -28.19 -23.98 -20.93
N GLN A 20 -27.90 -23.77 -22.22
CA GLN A 20 -26.94 -22.79 -22.71
C GLN A 20 -27.34 -21.36 -22.29
N VAL A 21 -28.60 -20.97 -22.52
CA VAL A 21 -29.15 -19.66 -22.12
C VAL A 21 -29.14 -19.47 -20.60
N GLU A 22 -29.59 -20.47 -19.82
CA GLU A 22 -29.56 -20.40 -18.36
C GLU A 22 -28.12 -20.35 -17.80
N TRP A 23 -27.15 -20.99 -18.45
CA TRP A 23 -25.73 -20.87 -18.09
C TRP A 23 -25.21 -19.46 -18.38
N ALA A 24 -25.41 -18.94 -19.59
CA ALA A 24 -24.93 -17.61 -19.97
C ALA A 24 -25.53 -16.52 -19.09
N ARG A 25 -26.81 -16.63 -18.70
CA ARG A 25 -27.42 -15.76 -17.70
C ARG A 25 -26.70 -15.83 -16.35
N ARG A 26 -26.52 -17.03 -15.78
CA ARG A 26 -25.83 -17.20 -14.47
C ARG A 26 -24.38 -16.71 -14.50
N GLU A 27 -23.70 -16.86 -15.63
CA GLU A 27 -22.32 -16.39 -15.83
C GLU A 27 -22.27 -14.86 -15.93
N ASN A 28 -23.15 -14.25 -16.71
CA ASN A 28 -23.25 -12.79 -16.80
C ASN A 28 -23.66 -12.16 -15.47
N ASP A 29 -24.58 -12.79 -14.72
CA ASP A 29 -24.97 -12.37 -13.36
C ASP A 29 -23.79 -12.48 -12.37
N ARG A 30 -22.93 -13.51 -12.51
CA ARG A 30 -21.70 -13.70 -11.72
C ARG A 30 -20.66 -12.61 -12.04
N ARG A 31 -20.39 -12.38 -13.32
CA ARG A 31 -19.46 -11.35 -13.81
C ARG A 31 -19.90 -9.95 -13.40
N ARG A 32 -21.20 -9.65 -13.50
CA ARG A 32 -21.80 -8.39 -13.06
C ARG A 32 -21.54 -8.15 -11.57
N ARG A 33 -21.91 -9.09 -10.69
CA ARG A 33 -21.65 -8.95 -9.24
C ARG A 33 -20.16 -8.76 -8.90
N ALA A 34 -19.25 -9.43 -9.62
CA ALA A 34 -17.81 -9.25 -9.44
C ALA A 34 -17.33 -7.85 -9.88
N TYR A 35 -17.83 -7.35 -11.01
CA TYR A 35 -17.56 -6.00 -11.49
C TYR A 35 -18.14 -4.93 -10.56
N ASP A 36 -19.39 -5.07 -10.11
CA ASP A 36 -20.04 -4.13 -9.20
C ASP A 36 -19.24 -4.02 -7.89
N ALA A 37 -18.76 -5.15 -7.35
CA ALA A 37 -17.90 -5.17 -6.16
C ALA A 37 -16.54 -4.48 -6.39
N GLN A 38 -15.94 -4.61 -7.58
CA GLN A 38 -14.72 -3.88 -7.95
C GLN A 38 -14.97 -2.38 -8.09
N VAL A 39 -16.09 -1.97 -8.68
CA VAL A 39 -16.49 -0.57 -8.78
C VAL A 39 -16.72 0.05 -7.39
N GLU A 40 -17.35 -0.68 -6.46
CA GLU A 40 -17.53 -0.19 -5.08
C GLU A 40 -16.23 -0.15 -4.27
N ALA A 41 -15.27 -1.05 -4.54
CA ALA A 41 -13.91 -0.91 -3.99
C ALA A 41 -13.19 0.33 -4.56
N TRP A 42 -13.30 0.55 -5.87
CA TRP A 42 -12.71 1.68 -6.58
C TRP A 42 -13.33 3.03 -6.15
N ARG A 43 -14.64 3.11 -5.93
CA ARG A 43 -15.36 4.30 -5.42
C ARG A 43 -14.89 4.71 -4.04
N ARG A 44 -14.96 3.79 -3.06
CA ARG A 44 -14.49 4.02 -1.68
C ARG A 44 -13.02 4.44 -1.63
N ARG A 45 -12.21 3.97 -2.59
CA ARG A 45 -10.81 4.38 -2.75
C ARG A 45 -10.66 5.81 -3.30
N GLU A 46 -11.48 6.22 -4.28
CA GLU A 46 -11.49 7.61 -4.77
C GLU A 46 -11.94 8.57 -3.67
N GLU A 47 -13.06 8.28 -2.99
CA GLU A 47 -13.58 9.05 -1.84
C GLU A 47 -12.53 9.25 -0.75
N HIS A 48 -11.77 8.19 -0.45
CA HIS A 48 -10.68 8.24 0.51
C HIS A 48 -9.54 9.16 0.04
N LEU A 49 -9.07 9.04 -1.22
CA LEU A 49 -8.04 9.91 -1.77
C LEU A 49 -8.48 11.39 -1.85
N VAL A 50 -9.75 11.66 -2.21
CA VAL A 50 -10.33 13.01 -2.22
C VAL A 50 -10.34 13.63 -0.82
N ARG A 51 -10.70 12.85 0.21
CA ARG A 51 -10.60 13.28 1.61
C ARG A 51 -9.16 13.61 2.00
N LEU A 52 -8.19 12.73 1.73
CA LEU A 52 -6.77 13.00 2.03
C LEU A 52 -6.26 14.28 1.34
N ARG A 53 -6.75 14.56 0.11
CA ARG A 53 -6.44 15.81 -0.61
C ARG A 53 -6.98 17.05 0.10
N ILE A 54 -8.23 17.01 0.56
CA ILE A 54 -8.87 18.10 1.31
C ILE A 54 -8.13 18.34 2.63
N GLU A 55 -7.78 17.27 3.35
CA GLU A 55 -7.01 17.35 4.59
C GLU A 55 -5.58 17.89 4.35
N ALA A 56 -4.87 17.45 3.30
CA ALA A 56 -3.55 17.98 2.95
C ALA A 56 -3.58 19.50 2.69
N ALA A 57 -4.64 20.00 2.07
CA ALA A 57 -4.84 21.42 1.82
C ALA A 57 -5.16 22.23 3.09
N GLY A 58 -6.09 21.75 3.93
CA GLY A 58 -6.66 22.55 5.03
C GLY A 58 -6.29 22.17 6.48
N PHE A 59 -5.81 20.94 6.74
CA PHE A 59 -5.64 20.44 8.11
C PHE A 59 -4.29 20.88 8.72
N LEU A 60 -4.35 21.71 9.77
CA LEU A 60 -3.17 22.26 10.46
C LEU A 60 -2.79 21.51 11.74
N GLY A 61 -3.55 20.49 12.14
CA GLY A 61 -3.44 19.84 13.45
C GLY A 61 -4.53 20.29 14.44
N CYS A 62 -4.63 19.59 15.56
CA CYS A 62 -5.61 19.83 16.63
C CYS A 62 -4.90 20.26 17.92
N THR A 63 -5.35 21.32 18.58
CA THR A 63 -4.81 21.78 19.88
C THR A 63 -5.28 20.96 21.08
N GLN A 64 -6.13 19.93 20.85
CA GLN A 64 -6.71 19.02 21.83
C GLN A 64 -6.83 17.60 21.23
N PRO A 65 -6.88 16.53 22.04
CA PRO A 65 -6.75 16.54 23.51
C PRO A 65 -5.31 16.82 23.97
N ARG A 66 -5.15 17.46 25.14
CA ARG A 66 -3.85 17.67 25.81
C ARG A 66 -3.59 16.76 27.00
N HIS A 67 -4.64 16.14 27.54
CA HIS A 67 -4.56 15.23 28.68
C HIS A 67 -4.69 13.77 28.22
N GLY A 68 -4.12 12.83 28.99
CA GLY A 68 -4.12 11.41 28.65
C GLY A 68 -3.15 11.00 27.53
N LEU A 69 -2.28 11.91 27.08
CA LEU A 69 -1.26 11.65 26.07
C LEU A 69 0.05 11.11 26.68
N PRO A 70 0.84 10.33 25.92
CA PRO A 70 2.14 9.79 26.36
C PRO A 70 3.26 10.85 26.54
N ALA A 71 3.02 12.11 26.16
CA ALA A 71 3.88 13.24 26.47
C ALA A 71 3.04 14.49 26.73
N GLU A 72 3.61 15.41 27.53
CA GLU A 72 3.13 16.77 27.67
C GLU A 72 3.45 17.56 26.39
N LEU A 73 2.46 18.32 25.90
CA LEU A 73 2.55 19.10 24.66
C LEU A 73 2.85 20.57 24.95
N ASP A 74 3.75 21.17 24.17
CA ASP A 74 4.01 22.62 24.25
C ASP A 74 2.72 23.42 23.99
N HIS A 75 2.65 24.66 24.48
CA HIS A 75 1.42 25.47 24.43
C HIS A 75 0.92 25.72 22.99
N ASP A 76 1.82 25.66 22.01
CA ASP A 76 1.60 25.85 20.58
C ASP A 76 1.82 24.57 19.74
N GLU A 77 2.20 23.44 20.36
CA GLU A 77 2.26 22.13 19.70
C GLU A 77 0.84 21.58 19.43
N VAL A 78 0.65 20.95 18.26
CA VAL A 78 -0.64 20.47 17.77
C VAL A 78 -0.58 19.01 17.32
N VAL A 79 -1.61 18.25 17.66
CA VAL A 79 -1.74 16.82 17.34
C VAL A 79 -2.23 16.65 15.91
N TYR A 80 -1.44 15.96 15.08
CA TYR A 80 -1.84 15.50 13.76
C TYR A 80 -2.58 14.16 13.83
N ARG A 81 -2.13 13.22 14.68
CA ARG A 81 -2.83 11.95 14.89
C ARG A 81 -2.51 11.28 16.23
N ILE A 82 -3.52 10.64 16.81
CA ILE A 82 -3.36 9.66 17.89
C ILE A 82 -3.52 8.25 17.31
N LEU A 83 -2.62 7.35 17.69
CA LEU A 83 -2.55 5.95 17.31
C LEU A 83 -2.64 5.11 18.60
N PRO A 84 -3.84 4.81 19.11
CA PRO A 84 -4.03 4.22 20.44
C PRO A 84 -3.53 2.78 20.54
N THR A 85 -3.47 2.07 19.42
CA THR A 85 -2.84 0.75 19.27
C THR A 85 -1.73 0.85 18.23
N ALA A 86 -0.52 1.10 18.72
CA ALA A 86 0.71 1.08 17.95
C ALA A 86 1.71 0.10 18.58
N GLU A 87 2.55 -0.50 17.75
CA GLU A 87 3.67 -1.33 18.16
C GLU A 87 4.97 -0.63 17.79
N LEU A 88 5.92 -0.60 18.74
CA LEU A 88 7.27 -0.13 18.50
C LEU A 88 8.05 -1.24 17.79
N VAL A 89 8.53 -0.96 16.58
CA VAL A 89 9.40 -1.86 15.82
C VAL A 89 10.84 -1.36 15.75
N GLU A 90 11.80 -2.28 15.77
CA GLU A 90 13.23 -2.02 15.65
C GLU A 90 13.91 -2.89 14.60
N ALA A 91 14.95 -2.33 13.97
CA ALA A 91 15.87 -3.05 13.10
C ALA A 91 16.93 -3.84 13.89
N GLU A 92 17.10 -5.11 13.50
CA GLU A 92 18.08 -6.03 14.07
C GLU A 92 19.52 -5.73 13.62
N ALA A 93 19.70 -4.94 12.57
CA ALA A 93 20.98 -4.37 12.15
C ALA A 93 20.86 -2.89 11.75
N ARG A 94 21.98 -2.16 11.66
CA ARG A 94 21.99 -0.77 11.14
C ARG A 94 21.76 -0.71 9.62
N HIS A 95 22.13 -1.78 8.92
CA HIS A 95 21.96 -1.94 7.49
C HIS A 95 21.21 -3.25 7.26
N LEU A 96 20.01 -3.15 6.70
CA LEU A 96 19.18 -4.28 6.29
C LEU A 96 18.76 -4.03 4.85
N THR A 97 18.95 -5.01 3.99
CA THR A 97 18.51 -4.96 2.59
C THR A 97 17.00 -5.02 2.51
N GLY A 98 16.38 -4.19 1.68
CA GLY A 98 14.92 -4.15 1.51
C GLY A 98 14.16 -3.26 2.51
N LEU A 99 14.84 -2.52 3.40
CA LEU A 99 14.16 -1.47 4.15
C LEU A 99 13.64 -0.37 3.20
N PRO A 100 12.47 0.22 3.47
CA PRO A 100 11.95 1.34 2.70
C PRO A 100 12.89 2.55 2.76
N THR A 101 13.19 3.12 1.60
CA THR A 101 14.04 4.31 1.49
C THR A 101 13.41 5.50 2.23
N PRO A 102 14.13 6.18 3.15
CA PRO A 102 13.59 7.36 3.83
C PRO A 102 13.40 8.52 2.86
N GLY A 103 12.20 9.12 2.87
CA GLY A 103 11.87 10.27 2.03
C GLY A 103 10.58 10.96 2.43
N LEU A 104 9.98 11.67 1.47
CA LEU A 104 8.69 12.37 1.58
C LEU A 104 7.65 11.82 0.59
N THR A 105 7.70 10.51 0.34
CA THR A 105 6.79 9.80 -0.57
C THR A 105 5.53 9.40 0.19
N LEU A 106 4.37 9.91 -0.24
CA LEU A 106 3.10 9.58 0.41
C LEU A 106 2.66 8.14 0.07
N ALA A 107 2.87 7.22 1.02
CA ALA A 107 2.52 5.81 0.90
C ALA A 107 1.02 5.55 1.12
N ALA A 108 0.18 6.16 0.27
CA ALA A 108 -1.28 6.11 0.37
C ALA A 108 -1.90 4.74 0.01
N ALA A 109 -1.15 3.78 -0.51
CA ALA A 109 -1.69 2.48 -0.93
C ALA A 109 -2.29 1.71 0.28
N PRO A 110 -3.43 1.02 0.09
CA PRO A 110 -3.97 0.14 1.13
C PRO A 110 -2.98 -0.98 1.46
N VAL A 111 -3.13 -1.57 2.64
CA VAL A 111 -2.35 -2.72 3.09
C VAL A 111 -3.32 -3.86 3.33
N ASP A 112 -3.13 -4.97 2.63
CA ASP A 112 -4.01 -6.13 2.76
C ASP A 112 -3.85 -6.83 4.12
N GLU A 113 -4.92 -7.50 4.55
CA GLU A 113 -5.05 -7.98 5.91
C GLU A 113 -4.55 -9.42 6.11
N PRO A 114 -4.03 -9.77 7.30
CA PRO A 114 -3.01 -9.05 8.04
C PRO A 114 -1.64 -9.69 7.81
N GLY A 115 -0.65 -8.89 7.41
CA GLY A 115 0.77 -9.21 7.60
C GLY A 115 1.12 -9.33 9.08
N ARG A 116 0.76 -10.47 9.72
CA ARG A 116 1.10 -10.79 11.12
C ARG A 116 2.60 -11.06 11.27
N VAL A 117 3.22 -11.56 10.21
CA VAL A 117 4.67 -11.68 10.05
C VAL A 117 5.28 -10.29 9.92
N VAL A 118 6.18 -9.96 10.84
CA VAL A 118 7.05 -8.77 10.75
C VAL A 118 8.15 -9.08 9.73
N PRO A 119 8.53 -8.17 8.80
CA PRO A 119 9.57 -8.42 7.81
C PRO A 119 10.89 -8.85 8.44
N ALA A 120 11.64 -9.73 7.77
CA ALA A 120 12.90 -10.26 8.29
C ALA A 120 13.91 -9.15 8.65
N GLY A 121 14.54 -9.26 9.82
CA GLY A 121 15.42 -8.22 10.36
C GLY A 121 14.69 -7.05 11.03
N LEU A 122 13.36 -7.02 11.04
CA LEU A 122 12.56 -6.16 11.92
C LEU A 122 11.91 -7.02 13.02
N ARG A 123 11.80 -6.46 14.22
CA ARG A 123 11.09 -7.06 15.35
C ARG A 123 10.18 -6.05 16.04
N VAL A 124 9.08 -6.49 16.63
CA VAL A 124 8.32 -5.72 17.62
C VAL A 124 9.04 -5.82 18.96
N VAL A 125 9.14 -4.72 19.70
CA VAL A 125 9.80 -4.67 21.03
C VAL A 125 8.90 -4.14 22.14
N ASP A 126 7.82 -3.42 21.80
CA ASP A 126 6.84 -2.89 22.76
C ASP A 126 5.50 -2.60 22.04
N ALA A 127 4.41 -2.48 22.80
CA ALA A 127 3.08 -2.10 22.31
C ALA A 127 2.43 -1.09 23.25
N GLY A 128 1.72 -0.12 22.69
CA GLY A 128 1.12 1.00 23.43
C GLY A 128 0.53 2.07 22.50
N MET A 129 0.63 3.34 22.91
CA MET A 129 0.09 4.48 22.18
C MET A 129 1.21 5.27 21.49
N ALA A 130 0.95 5.73 20.26
CA ALA A 130 1.74 6.77 19.63
C ALA A 130 0.93 8.04 19.34
N VAL A 131 1.61 9.19 19.39
CA VAL A 131 1.09 10.51 19.02
C VAL A 131 2.01 11.13 17.99
N VAL A 132 1.41 11.69 16.95
CA VAL A 132 2.05 12.44 15.87
C VAL A 132 1.66 13.90 16.08
N THR A 133 2.64 14.78 16.33
CA THR A 133 2.44 16.24 16.45
C THR A 133 3.06 16.97 15.26
N ASP A 134 3.01 18.31 15.23
CA ASP A 134 3.78 19.15 14.29
C ASP A 134 5.30 19.12 14.53
N ARG A 135 5.78 18.66 15.69
CA ARG A 135 7.20 18.71 16.09
C ARG A 135 7.89 17.35 16.11
N ARG A 136 7.13 16.31 16.48
CA ARG A 136 7.67 15.01 16.86
C ARG A 136 6.67 13.88 16.70
N VAL A 137 7.20 12.67 16.71
CA VAL A 137 6.46 11.44 17.03
C VAL A 137 6.85 11.00 18.44
N VAL A 138 5.86 10.72 19.27
CA VAL A 138 6.04 10.13 20.61
C VAL A 138 5.37 8.77 20.61
N PHE A 139 6.04 7.75 21.16
CA PHE A 139 5.47 6.45 21.50
C PHE A 139 5.65 6.21 23.00
N ALA A 140 4.64 5.67 23.68
CA ALA A 140 4.84 5.03 24.97
C ALA A 140 4.12 3.68 25.04
N GLY A 141 4.82 2.69 25.57
CA GLY A 141 4.32 1.36 25.86
C GLY A 141 4.80 0.89 27.24
N HIS A 142 4.92 -0.42 27.40
CA HIS A 142 5.22 -1.07 28.68
C HIS A 142 6.71 -0.95 29.05
N ALA A 143 7.61 -0.82 28.06
CA ALA A 143 9.05 -0.64 28.27
C ALA A 143 9.45 0.82 28.47
N GLY A 144 8.52 1.77 28.31
CA GLY A 144 8.71 3.21 28.54
C GLY A 144 8.32 4.09 27.34
N ARG A 145 8.92 5.28 27.26
CA ARG A 145 8.65 6.28 26.21
C ARG A 145 9.82 6.37 25.22
N ARG A 146 9.50 6.54 23.94
CA ARG A 146 10.42 6.85 22.85
C ARG A 146 9.93 8.07 22.07
N GLU A 147 10.86 8.88 21.60
CA GLU A 147 10.55 10.17 20.97
C GLU A 147 11.47 10.40 19.76
N TRP A 148 10.91 10.96 18.70
CA TRP A 148 11.61 11.34 17.49
C TRP A 148 11.18 12.75 17.08
N THR A 149 12.04 13.75 17.26
CA THR A 149 11.82 15.09 16.72
C THR A 149 12.07 15.09 15.21
N TYR A 150 11.25 15.81 14.43
CA TYR A 150 11.39 15.81 12.97
C TYR A 150 12.73 16.39 12.50
N ALA A 151 13.28 17.36 13.23
CA ALA A 151 14.62 17.90 12.99
C ALA A 151 15.75 16.86 13.18
N GLY A 152 15.50 15.78 13.93
CA GLY A 152 16.42 14.65 14.08
C GLY A 152 16.24 13.53 13.03
N LEU A 153 15.21 13.62 12.17
CA LEU A 153 14.93 12.62 11.14
C LEU A 153 15.51 13.01 9.77
N ARG A 154 16.08 12.02 9.10
CA ARG A 154 16.46 12.07 7.68
C ARG A 154 15.25 11.86 6.75
N GLY A 155 14.21 11.18 7.22
CA GLY A 155 12.98 10.94 6.45
C GLY A 155 12.16 9.75 6.97
N LEU A 156 11.00 9.55 6.36
CA LEU A 156 10.07 8.47 6.68
C LEU A 156 10.26 7.30 5.70
N GLY A 157 10.45 6.10 6.22
CA GLY A 157 10.51 4.86 5.45
C GLY A 157 9.19 4.09 5.61
N HIS A 158 8.20 4.39 4.78
CA HIS A 158 6.95 3.62 4.75
C HIS A 158 7.17 2.31 3.97
N HIS A 159 7.00 1.15 4.61
CA HIS A 159 7.05 -0.14 3.90
C HIS A 159 5.82 -0.23 2.98
N PRO A 160 5.92 -0.74 1.73
CA PRO A 160 4.74 -0.93 0.88
C PRO A 160 3.73 -1.90 1.49
N ASP A 161 4.11 -3.17 1.63
CA ASP A 161 3.16 -4.29 1.81
C ASP A 161 2.78 -4.63 3.27
N VAL A 162 3.40 -3.99 4.26
CA VAL A 162 3.05 -4.15 5.69
C VAL A 162 2.84 -2.80 6.36
N PRO A 163 2.05 -2.70 7.45
CA PRO A 163 1.63 -1.42 8.02
C PRO A 163 2.71 -0.83 8.96
N ILE A 164 3.94 -0.77 8.47
CA ILE A 164 5.15 -0.27 9.16
C ILE A 164 5.59 1.06 8.55
N THR A 165 5.94 2.02 9.41
CA THR A 165 6.70 3.23 9.05
C THR A 165 7.94 3.34 9.93
N LEU A 166 9.12 3.32 9.31
CA LEU A 166 10.39 3.55 9.97
C LEU A 166 10.72 5.05 10.04
N LEU A 167 11.22 5.48 11.18
CA LEU A 167 11.60 6.85 11.50
C LEU A 167 13.13 6.92 11.48
N HIS A 168 13.70 7.23 10.31
CA HIS A 168 15.15 7.16 10.11
C HIS A 168 15.85 8.39 10.70
N THR A 169 16.56 8.20 11.81
CA THR A 169 17.32 9.26 12.48
C THR A 169 18.62 9.62 11.74
N ALA A 170 19.09 10.86 11.90
CA ALA A 170 20.37 11.31 11.35
C ALA A 170 21.59 10.73 12.08
N ASP A 171 21.44 10.25 13.31
CA ASP A 171 22.52 9.77 14.19
C ASP A 171 23.05 8.35 13.88
N HIS A 172 22.68 7.79 12.73
CA HIS A 172 23.05 6.45 12.25
C HIS A 172 22.74 5.30 13.23
N ARG A 173 21.84 5.47 14.20
CA ARG A 173 21.34 4.37 15.04
C ARG A 173 20.53 3.37 14.20
N ARG A 174 20.22 2.22 14.81
CA ARG A 174 19.32 1.22 14.22
C ARG A 174 17.98 1.89 13.91
N PRO A 175 17.45 1.81 12.67
CA PRO A 175 16.11 2.29 12.37
C PRO A 175 15.08 1.70 13.33
N ALA A 176 14.17 2.54 13.80
CA ALA A 176 13.02 2.14 14.61
C ALA A 176 11.80 2.91 14.12
N GLY A 177 10.61 2.45 14.46
CA GLY A 177 9.39 3.05 13.95
C GLY A 177 8.13 2.44 14.53
N LEU A 178 7.02 2.66 13.85
CA LEU A 178 5.69 2.25 14.29
C LEU A 178 5.12 1.22 13.32
N ARG A 179 4.59 0.13 13.88
CA ARG A 179 3.61 -0.75 13.23
C ARG A 179 2.23 -0.42 13.76
N VAL A 180 1.23 -0.40 12.89
CA VAL A 180 -0.17 -0.07 13.23
C VAL A 180 -1.13 -1.12 12.64
N PRO A 181 -2.40 -1.21 13.07
CA PRO A 181 -3.41 -2.03 12.41
C PRO A 181 -3.52 -1.72 10.92
N ALA A 182 -3.69 -2.75 10.07
CA ALA A 182 -3.79 -2.59 8.62
C ALA A 182 -4.90 -1.59 8.22
N ALA A 183 -6.06 -1.68 8.87
CA ALA A 183 -7.20 -0.78 8.68
C ALA A 183 -6.92 0.72 8.98
N THR A 184 -5.89 1.05 9.76
CA THR A 184 -5.50 2.44 10.05
C THR A 184 -4.21 2.87 9.34
N ALA A 185 -3.53 1.95 8.65
CA ALA A 185 -2.20 2.15 8.07
C ALA A 185 -2.12 3.33 7.10
N VAL A 186 -3.09 3.49 6.20
CA VAL A 186 -3.10 4.60 5.21
C VAL A 186 -3.20 5.95 5.90
N ASN A 187 -4.12 6.09 6.88
CA ASN A 187 -4.27 7.31 7.67
C ASN A 187 -3.02 7.61 8.51
N ALA A 188 -2.46 6.59 9.19
CA ALA A 188 -1.27 6.74 10.00
C ALA A 188 -0.06 7.19 9.17
N ARG A 189 0.16 6.57 8.00
CA ARG A 189 1.17 7.00 7.03
C ARG A 189 0.92 8.44 6.59
N PHE A 190 -0.29 8.78 6.15
CA PHE A 190 -0.65 10.13 5.69
C PHE A 190 -0.37 11.23 6.72
N TYR A 191 -0.84 11.09 7.97
CA TYR A 191 -0.60 12.11 8.98
C TYR A 191 0.87 12.19 9.40
N LEU A 192 1.61 11.06 9.42
CA LEU A 192 3.06 11.08 9.60
C LEU A 192 3.76 11.86 8.46
N THR A 193 3.42 11.59 7.20
CA THR A 193 3.98 12.32 6.05
C THR A 193 3.62 13.80 6.09
N LEU A 194 2.37 14.15 6.38
CA LEU A 194 1.89 15.54 6.40
C LEU A 194 2.50 16.35 7.55
N ALA A 195 2.65 15.75 8.73
CA ALA A 195 3.29 16.38 9.88
C ALA A 195 4.78 16.62 9.62
N PHE A 196 5.52 15.60 9.17
CA PHE A 196 6.92 15.72 8.78
C PHE A 196 7.10 16.75 7.66
N ALA A 197 6.25 16.74 6.63
CA ALA A 197 6.25 17.74 5.55
C ALA A 197 6.03 19.17 6.07
N THR A 198 5.15 19.34 7.07
CA THR A 198 4.89 20.65 7.66
C THR A 198 6.11 21.14 8.45
N ALA A 199 6.70 20.27 9.28
CA ALA A 199 7.91 20.57 10.06
C ALA A 199 9.14 20.90 9.21
N THR A 200 9.31 20.24 8.06
CA THR A 200 10.45 20.49 7.14
C THR A 200 10.13 21.51 6.03
N GLY A 201 9.02 22.26 6.13
CA GLY A 201 8.60 23.24 5.12
C GLY A 201 8.22 22.68 3.74
N ALA A 202 8.17 21.36 3.60
CA ALA A 202 7.92 20.64 2.35
C ALA A 202 6.43 20.32 2.08
N ARG A 203 5.52 20.80 2.95
CA ARG A 203 4.05 20.63 2.82
C ARG A 203 3.48 20.91 1.41
N PRO A 204 3.95 21.90 0.63
CA PRO A 204 3.46 22.12 -0.73
C PRO A 204 3.61 20.92 -1.68
N LEU A 205 4.49 19.96 -1.37
CA LEU A 205 4.71 18.75 -2.18
C LEU A 205 3.67 17.64 -1.95
N ILE A 206 2.79 17.74 -0.95
CA ILE A 206 1.84 16.67 -0.60
C ILE A 206 0.60 16.71 -1.51
N VAL A 207 0.04 17.88 -1.80
CA VAL A 207 -1.15 18.00 -2.67
C VAL A 207 -0.86 17.51 -4.11
N PRO A 208 0.26 17.87 -4.77
CA PRO A 208 0.63 17.32 -6.08
C PRO A 208 0.80 15.79 -6.10
N GLN A 209 1.32 15.19 -5.01
CA GLN A 209 1.39 13.72 -4.89
C GLN A 209 -0.01 13.10 -4.82
N LEU A 210 -0.95 13.71 -4.09
CA LEU A 210 -2.34 13.26 -4.02
C LEU A 210 -3.09 13.45 -5.33
N ASP A 211 -2.83 14.53 -6.06
CA ASP A 211 -3.41 14.74 -7.39
C ASP A 211 -2.88 13.73 -8.42
N ALA A 212 -1.59 13.39 -8.39
CA ALA A 212 -1.03 12.30 -9.21
C ALA A 212 -1.62 10.93 -8.85
N LEU A 213 -1.81 10.63 -7.56
CA LEU A 213 -2.47 9.41 -7.10
C LEU A 213 -3.96 9.35 -7.49
N LEU A 214 -4.66 10.48 -7.49
CA LEU A 214 -6.05 10.58 -7.95
C LEU A 214 -6.16 10.39 -9.47
N ALA A 215 -5.22 10.93 -10.26
CA ALA A 215 -5.17 10.70 -11.70
C ALA A 215 -4.97 9.21 -12.01
N ALA A 216 -3.90 8.60 -11.49
CA ALA A 216 -3.61 7.18 -11.70
C ALA A 216 -4.74 6.25 -11.21
N HIS A 217 -5.42 6.61 -10.11
CA HIS A 217 -6.60 5.87 -9.64
C HIS A 217 -7.79 5.97 -10.61
N ARG A 218 -8.00 7.12 -11.27
CA ARG A 218 -9.06 7.31 -12.27
C ARG A 218 -8.77 6.58 -13.58
N ASP A 219 -7.51 6.57 -14.00
CA ASP A 219 -7.06 5.80 -15.17
C ASP A 219 -7.22 4.29 -14.93
N ALA A 220 -7.02 3.83 -13.69
CA ALA A 220 -7.21 2.44 -13.24
C ALA A 220 -8.68 2.05 -12.96
N ARG A 221 -9.67 2.76 -13.53
CA ARG A 221 -11.10 2.46 -13.32
C ARG A 221 -11.49 1.10 -13.93
N PRO A 222 -12.19 0.22 -13.18
CA PRO A 222 -12.66 -1.06 -13.71
C PRO A 222 -13.51 -0.90 -14.98
N ALA A 223 -13.19 -1.67 -16.02
CA ALA A 223 -13.98 -1.77 -17.25
C ALA A 223 -15.10 -2.83 -17.10
N PRO A 224 -16.29 -2.62 -17.69
CA PRO A 224 -17.38 -3.59 -17.62
C PRO A 224 -17.01 -4.88 -18.37
N PRO A 225 -17.29 -6.07 -17.79
CA PRO A 225 -16.95 -7.34 -18.41
C PRO A 225 -17.80 -7.58 -19.68
N PRO A 226 -17.23 -8.16 -20.74
CA PRO A 226 -17.98 -8.47 -21.96
C PRO A 226 -19.07 -9.51 -21.66
N PRO A 227 -20.26 -9.37 -22.27
CA PRO A 227 -21.35 -10.33 -22.11
C PRO A 227 -20.98 -11.66 -22.78
N VAL A 228 -21.32 -12.75 -22.10
CA VAL A 228 -21.13 -14.13 -22.57
C VAL A 228 -22.38 -14.59 -23.31
N ALA A 229 -22.20 -15.22 -24.48
CA ALA A 229 -23.27 -15.78 -25.29
C ALA A 229 -23.69 -17.19 -24.82
N PRO A 230 -24.89 -17.67 -25.18
CA PRO A 230 -25.27 -19.07 -24.97
C PRO A 230 -24.30 -20.07 -25.62
N ASP A 231 -23.69 -19.71 -26.75
CA ASP A 231 -22.78 -20.60 -27.51
C ASP A 231 -21.40 -20.76 -26.87
N ASP A 232 -20.99 -19.83 -25.99
CA ASP A 232 -19.79 -19.94 -25.15
C ASP A 232 -19.96 -20.97 -24.02
N ALA A 233 -21.16 -21.52 -23.83
CA ALA A 233 -21.45 -22.43 -22.73
C ALA A 233 -20.61 -23.71 -22.84
N PRO A 234 -19.86 -24.09 -21.79
CA PRO A 234 -19.01 -25.26 -21.82
C PRO A 234 -19.86 -26.49 -22.09
N LEU A 235 -19.54 -27.18 -23.19
CA LEU A 235 -20.21 -28.41 -23.58
C LEU A 235 -20.18 -29.38 -22.39
N PRO A 236 -21.30 -30.07 -22.09
CA PRO A 236 -21.32 -31.06 -21.03
C PRO A 236 -20.43 -32.24 -21.41
N LEU A 237 -19.15 -32.17 -21.02
CA LEU A 237 -18.28 -33.34 -20.97
C LEU A 237 -19.04 -34.44 -20.22
N LEU A 238 -19.31 -35.54 -20.90
CA LEU A 238 -19.84 -36.74 -20.29
C LEU A 238 -18.86 -37.14 -19.18
N ARG A 239 -19.27 -37.03 -17.92
CA ARG A 239 -18.44 -37.46 -16.78
C ARG A 239 -17.97 -38.89 -17.06
N PRO A 240 -16.67 -39.21 -16.97
CA PRO A 240 -16.13 -40.50 -17.39
C PRO A 240 -16.81 -41.66 -16.66
N GLU A 241 -17.22 -41.46 -15.40
CA GLU A 241 -18.07 -42.37 -14.61
C GLU A 241 -19.32 -42.87 -15.38
N ARG A 242 -20.03 -41.98 -16.07
CA ARG A 242 -21.24 -42.32 -16.84
C ARG A 242 -20.92 -42.96 -18.19
N ALA A 243 -19.78 -42.62 -18.79
CA ALA A 243 -19.29 -43.31 -19.99
C ALA A 243 -18.89 -44.76 -19.66
N MET A 244 -18.19 -44.98 -18.53
CA MET A 244 -17.85 -46.32 -18.04
C MET A 244 -19.10 -47.13 -17.65
N ALA A 245 -20.09 -46.52 -16.99
CA ALA A 245 -21.35 -47.20 -16.70
C ALA A 245 -22.12 -47.63 -17.97
N ALA A 246 -22.17 -46.76 -18.99
CA ALA A 246 -22.78 -47.10 -20.28
C ALA A 246 -21.99 -48.21 -21.02
N ALA A 247 -20.67 -48.18 -20.99
CA ALA A 247 -19.82 -49.22 -21.55
C ALA A 247 -20.01 -50.57 -20.83
N ALA A 248 -20.09 -50.58 -19.49
CA ALA A 248 -20.34 -51.79 -18.72
C ALA A 248 -21.70 -52.43 -19.04
N VAL A 249 -22.75 -51.62 -19.22
CA VAL A 249 -24.07 -52.11 -19.66
C VAL A 249 -24.01 -52.66 -21.08
N ALA A 250 -23.30 -52.00 -22.00
CA ALA A 250 -23.14 -52.50 -23.38
C ALA A 250 -22.39 -53.85 -23.42
N VAL A 251 -21.33 -54.00 -22.60
CA VAL A 251 -20.59 -55.27 -22.46
C VAL A 251 -21.48 -56.35 -21.84
N ALA A 252 -22.28 -56.04 -20.82
CA ALA A 252 -23.21 -57.01 -20.22
C ALA A 252 -24.28 -57.49 -21.20
N VAL A 253 -24.83 -56.58 -22.03
CA VAL A 253 -25.78 -56.94 -23.11
C VAL A 253 -25.11 -57.78 -24.19
N ALA A 254 -23.87 -57.47 -24.57
CA ALA A 254 -23.11 -58.28 -25.53
C ALA A 254 -22.84 -59.70 -25.01
N PHE A 255 -22.45 -59.84 -23.73
CA PHE A 255 -22.29 -61.15 -23.10
C PHE A 255 -23.61 -61.94 -23.06
N ALA A 256 -24.73 -61.29 -22.66
CA ALA A 256 -26.04 -61.93 -22.65
C ALA A 256 -26.47 -62.42 -24.04
N ALA A 257 -26.22 -61.63 -25.09
CA ALA A 257 -26.50 -61.99 -26.48
C ALA A 257 -25.59 -63.12 -27.03
N LEU A 258 -24.34 -63.22 -26.54
CA LEU A 258 -23.45 -64.33 -26.90
C LEU A 258 -23.82 -65.63 -26.18
N THR A 259 -24.30 -65.57 -24.93
CA THR A 259 -24.69 -66.76 -24.16
C THR A 259 -25.96 -67.47 -24.66
N THR A 260 -26.76 -66.86 -25.54
CA THR A 260 -27.90 -67.52 -26.20
C THR A 260 -27.53 -68.14 -27.56
N GLY A 261 -26.31 -67.92 -28.07
CA GLY A 261 -25.75 -68.60 -29.23
C GLY A 261 -25.05 -69.90 -28.85
N GLY A 262 -25.80 -71.01 -28.79
CA GLY A 262 -25.30 -72.30 -28.28
C GLY A 262 -24.19 -72.96 -29.12
N PHE A 263 -22.93 -72.65 -28.83
CA PHE A 263 -21.78 -73.41 -29.32
C PHE A 263 -21.60 -74.70 -28.51
N ARG A 264 -21.85 -75.84 -29.16
CA ARG A 264 -21.64 -77.18 -28.61
C ARG A 264 -20.15 -77.55 -28.71
N ALA A 265 -19.41 -77.36 -27.62
CA ALA A 265 -18.05 -77.89 -27.49
C ALA A 265 -18.09 -79.36 -27.02
N ASP A 266 -17.40 -80.24 -27.75
CA ASP A 266 -17.29 -81.67 -27.44
C ASP A 266 -16.01 -81.94 -26.62
N PRO A 267 -16.03 -82.81 -25.59
CA PRO A 267 -14.87 -83.02 -24.73
C PRO A 267 -13.91 -84.06 -25.33
N ALA A 268 -12.75 -83.61 -25.79
CA ALA A 268 -11.63 -84.46 -26.19
C ALA A 268 -10.50 -84.44 -25.15
N GLU A 269 -9.82 -85.58 -24.99
CA GLU A 269 -8.98 -85.89 -23.83
C GLU A 269 -7.65 -85.13 -23.73
N LEU A 270 -7.15 -85.00 -22.50
CA LEU A 270 -5.74 -84.75 -22.22
C LEU A 270 -4.88 -85.94 -22.69
N PRO A 271 -3.63 -85.68 -23.10
CA PRO A 271 -2.57 -86.45 -22.47
C PRO A 271 -1.48 -85.59 -21.82
N TYR A 272 -0.90 -86.19 -20.78
CA TYR A 272 0.15 -85.66 -19.91
C TYR A 272 1.54 -85.70 -20.56
N GLN A 273 2.33 -84.63 -20.41
CA GLN A 273 3.79 -84.70 -20.30
C GLN A 273 4.31 -83.62 -19.34
N ALA A 274 5.53 -83.79 -18.86
CA ALA A 274 6.12 -83.01 -17.77
C ALA A 274 7.57 -82.58 -18.09
N GLN A 275 8.14 -81.77 -17.19
CA GLN A 275 9.53 -81.26 -17.19
C GLN A 275 9.80 -80.18 -18.27
N ALA A 276 10.72 -79.23 -18.11
CA ALA A 276 11.68 -79.01 -17.01
C ALA A 276 11.77 -77.51 -16.60
N ARG A 277 12.51 -77.24 -15.52
CA ARG A 277 12.79 -75.90 -14.96
C ARG A 277 14.16 -75.42 -15.41
N ALA A 278 14.29 -74.16 -15.83
CA ALA A 278 15.56 -73.46 -16.06
C ALA A 278 15.38 -71.95 -15.86
N ASP A 279 16.42 -71.25 -15.41
CA ASP A 279 16.33 -69.90 -14.83
C ASP A 279 16.94 -68.79 -15.71
N GLY A 280 16.52 -67.54 -15.46
CA GLY A 280 17.03 -66.28 -16.07
C GLY A 280 16.05 -65.13 -15.78
N VAL A 281 16.28 -64.17 -14.87
CA VAL A 281 17.36 -63.15 -14.80
C VAL A 281 17.34 -62.26 -16.06
N ALA A 282 16.97 -60.97 -16.04
CA ALA A 282 16.43 -60.05 -15.00
C ALA A 282 15.62 -58.91 -15.71
N THR A 283 15.15 -57.77 -15.16
CA THR A 283 15.43 -57.02 -13.91
C THR A 283 14.24 -56.09 -13.56
N ALA A 284 14.20 -55.58 -12.31
CA ALA A 284 13.44 -54.41 -11.84
C ALA A 284 14.21 -53.08 -12.17
N PRO A 285 13.71 -51.83 -11.94
CA PRO A 285 12.72 -51.43 -10.92
C PRO A 285 11.73 -50.24 -11.18
N ALA A 286 10.84 -50.06 -10.20
CA ALA A 286 10.31 -48.83 -9.59
C ALA A 286 9.64 -47.68 -10.39
N ASP A 287 8.47 -47.29 -9.87
CA ASP A 287 7.98 -45.93 -9.57
C ASP A 287 8.25 -44.74 -10.50
N GLY A 288 7.15 -44.13 -10.98
CA GLY A 288 7.15 -42.83 -11.65
C GLY A 288 5.81 -42.11 -11.50
N ALA A 289 5.67 -41.28 -10.46
CA ALA A 289 4.45 -40.49 -10.24
C ALA A 289 4.33 -39.33 -11.24
N ALA A 290 3.46 -39.48 -12.24
CA ALA A 290 3.23 -38.46 -13.27
C ALA A 290 2.29 -37.34 -12.77
N ALA A 291 2.88 -36.23 -12.29
CA ALA A 291 2.14 -35.01 -11.96
C ALA A 291 1.69 -34.26 -13.22
N SER A 292 0.52 -33.59 -13.15
CA SER A 292 0.00 -32.78 -14.25
C SER A 292 0.89 -31.56 -14.54
N PRO A 293 1.28 -31.30 -15.81
CA PRO A 293 2.04 -30.11 -16.15
C PRO A 293 1.16 -28.85 -16.11
N LEU A 294 1.58 -27.87 -15.31
CA LEU A 294 1.08 -26.49 -15.40
C LEU A 294 1.81 -25.77 -16.55
N PRO A 295 1.11 -24.93 -17.35
CA PRO A 295 1.76 -24.15 -18.40
C PRO A 295 2.58 -23.00 -17.82
N SER A 296 3.86 -22.90 -18.21
CA SER A 296 4.74 -21.79 -17.85
C SER A 296 4.29 -20.46 -18.50
N PRO A 297 4.45 -19.31 -17.83
CA PRO A 297 4.31 -18.01 -18.47
C PRO A 297 5.45 -17.75 -19.48
N PRO A 298 5.24 -16.89 -20.49
CA PRO A 298 6.24 -16.63 -21.52
C PRO A 298 7.45 -15.83 -21.01
N THR A 299 8.65 -16.27 -21.38
CA THR A 299 9.91 -15.58 -21.11
C THR A 299 9.98 -14.24 -21.86
N VAL A 300 10.16 -13.13 -21.13
CA VAL A 300 10.55 -11.85 -21.71
C VAL A 300 12.09 -11.78 -21.76
N PRO A 301 12.72 -11.44 -22.90
CA PRO A 301 14.18 -11.43 -23.01
C PRO A 301 14.82 -10.28 -22.22
N GLU A 302 15.93 -10.59 -21.57
CA GLU A 302 16.81 -9.66 -20.87
C GLU A 302 17.69 -8.89 -21.89
N PRO A 303 17.75 -7.53 -21.85
CA PRO A 303 18.62 -6.76 -22.72
C PRO A 303 20.05 -6.64 -22.14
N ASP A 304 21.05 -6.95 -22.96
CA ASP A 304 22.48 -6.99 -22.62
C ASP A 304 23.07 -5.69 -22.05
N ARG A 305 24.15 -5.84 -21.27
CA ARG A 305 24.83 -4.75 -20.54
C ARG A 305 26.36 -4.77 -20.70
N PRO A 306 26.97 -3.82 -21.44
CA PRO A 306 28.43 -3.71 -21.52
C PRO A 306 29.01 -2.39 -20.96
N GLY A 307 29.80 -2.51 -19.88
CA GLY A 307 30.86 -1.56 -19.51
C GLY A 307 30.47 -0.22 -18.83
N PRO A 308 31.47 0.61 -18.46
CA PRO A 308 32.61 0.20 -17.64
C PRO A 308 32.76 1.03 -16.34
N ARG A 309 33.61 0.53 -15.42
CA ARG A 309 33.80 1.05 -14.05
C ARG A 309 34.87 2.16 -13.99
N PRO A 310 34.57 3.38 -13.47
CA PRO A 310 35.60 4.37 -13.15
C PRO A 310 36.39 3.97 -11.89
N PRO A 311 37.69 4.35 -11.77
CA PRO A 311 38.56 3.93 -10.68
C PRO A 311 38.34 4.73 -9.38
N SER A 312 38.64 4.10 -8.24
CA SER A 312 38.72 4.77 -6.94
C SER A 312 40.02 5.58 -6.81
N PRO A 313 39.99 6.83 -6.30
CA PRO A 313 41.21 7.53 -5.91
C PRO A 313 41.85 6.86 -4.69
N ALA A 314 43.17 6.70 -4.71
CA ALA A 314 43.92 6.00 -3.65
C ALA A 314 44.22 6.90 -2.44
N THR A 315 44.40 6.27 -1.28
CA THR A 315 44.79 6.91 -0.02
C THR A 315 46.18 7.54 -0.14
N ALA A 316 46.28 8.87 0.00
CA ALA A 316 47.56 9.56 0.13
C ALA A 316 48.19 9.31 1.52
N ALA A 317 49.49 9.02 1.55
CA ALA A 317 50.20 8.69 2.78
C ALA A 317 50.51 9.94 3.64
N ARG A 318 50.59 9.74 4.95
CA ARG A 318 50.96 10.76 5.94
C ARG A 318 52.38 10.50 6.46
N PRO A 319 53.35 11.44 6.36
CA PRO A 319 54.68 11.26 6.93
C PRO A 319 54.65 11.32 8.47
N ALA A 320 55.67 10.76 9.11
CA ALA A 320 55.77 10.60 10.55
C ALA A 320 56.92 11.41 11.18
N GLY A 321 56.76 11.73 12.46
CA GLY A 321 57.63 12.57 13.30
C GLY A 321 56.73 13.37 14.27
N GLY A 322 56.98 13.48 15.57
CA GLY A 322 58.19 13.17 16.35
C GLY A 322 58.86 14.48 16.80
N ALA A 323 59.01 14.80 18.08
CA ALA A 323 58.63 14.06 19.30
C ALA A 323 58.53 15.00 20.53
N ALA A 324 58.10 14.44 21.67
CA ALA A 324 58.33 14.87 23.07
C ALA A 324 57.83 16.26 23.55
N GLY A 325 57.28 16.30 24.77
CA GLY A 325 56.95 17.54 25.50
C GLY A 325 55.94 17.31 26.63
N GLY A 326 56.39 17.41 27.89
CA GLY A 326 55.56 17.22 29.09
C GLY A 326 54.79 18.48 29.55
N PRO A 327 53.96 18.37 30.61
CA PRO A 327 52.88 19.33 30.88
C PRO A 327 53.19 20.41 31.93
N VAL A 328 52.62 21.60 31.75
CA VAL A 328 52.45 22.62 32.80
C VAL A 328 51.10 23.34 32.61
N VAL A 329 50.41 23.60 33.71
CA VAL A 329 49.24 24.50 33.80
C VAL A 329 49.48 25.45 34.98
N PRO A 330 49.33 26.78 34.79
CA PRO A 330 48.42 27.49 35.69
C PRO A 330 47.54 28.57 35.03
N ARG A 331 46.26 28.49 35.39
CA ARG A 331 45.22 29.53 35.45
C ARG A 331 45.70 30.87 36.07
N ALA A 332 45.34 32.03 35.47
CA ALA A 332 44.65 33.16 36.15
C ALA A 332 44.48 34.46 35.29
N THR A 333 43.30 35.10 35.45
CA THR A 333 42.98 36.56 35.46
C THR A 333 43.61 37.59 34.50
N GLY A 334 42.75 38.49 33.97
CA GLY A 334 42.99 39.96 34.01
C GLY A 334 42.86 40.74 32.69
N PRO A 335 42.11 41.87 32.62
CA PRO A 335 42.00 42.73 31.44
C PRO A 335 42.85 44.02 31.51
N SER A 336 43.13 44.65 30.35
CA SER A 336 43.65 46.02 30.23
C SER A 336 43.41 46.64 28.83
N ILE A 337 43.20 47.97 28.77
CA ILE A 337 42.92 48.81 27.58
C ILE A 337 43.38 50.26 27.89
N PRO A 338 43.87 51.12 26.96
CA PRO A 338 44.46 50.92 25.63
C PRO A 338 46.01 51.17 25.66
N PRO A 339 46.67 52.33 25.38
CA PRO A 339 46.36 53.59 24.67
C PRO A 339 47.31 54.04 23.51
N GLY A 340 46.75 54.50 22.39
CA GLY A 340 47.16 55.75 21.68
C GLY A 340 48.47 55.86 20.86
N ALA A 341 48.31 56.02 19.53
CA ALA A 341 49.28 56.62 18.56
C ALA A 341 50.60 55.84 18.29
N ARG A 342 51.37 56.07 17.21
CA ARG A 342 51.36 57.12 16.16
C ARG A 342 51.73 56.50 14.78
N ALA A 343 51.61 57.25 13.68
CA ALA A 343 51.65 56.73 12.31
C ALA A 343 53.00 56.91 11.57
N THR A 344 53.25 56.04 10.56
CA THR A 344 54.17 56.32 9.44
C THR A 344 53.73 55.61 8.14
N THR A 345 53.58 56.41 7.07
CA THR A 345 53.74 56.10 5.61
C THR A 345 53.63 54.66 5.08
N GLN A 346 52.70 54.45 4.13
CA GLN A 346 52.72 53.34 3.15
C GLN A 346 52.38 53.88 1.74
N PRO A 347 53.02 53.42 0.65
CA PRO A 347 52.83 53.97 -0.70
C PRO A 347 51.73 53.26 -1.52
N THR A 348 50.99 54.04 -2.33
CA THR A 348 50.37 53.64 -3.61
C THR A 348 51.46 53.48 -4.69
N PRO A 349 51.26 52.71 -5.80
CA PRO A 349 50.04 52.48 -6.60
C PRO A 349 49.62 50.98 -6.62
N THR A 350 48.57 50.49 -7.32
CA THR A 350 48.13 50.73 -8.71
C THR A 350 46.62 50.49 -8.89
N ALA A 351 45.98 51.26 -9.78
CA ALA A 351 44.55 51.17 -10.04
C ALA A 351 44.19 50.03 -11.01
N HIS A 352 43.13 49.30 -10.70
CA HIS A 352 42.37 48.48 -11.65
C HIS A 352 41.04 49.17 -11.98
N PRO A 353 40.55 49.12 -13.24
CA PRO A 353 39.29 49.75 -13.62
C PRO A 353 38.08 49.05 -12.99
N ALA A 354 37.10 49.84 -12.54
CA ALA A 354 35.83 49.33 -12.04
C ALA A 354 34.93 48.85 -13.21
N PRO A 355 34.09 47.80 -13.01
CA PRO A 355 33.14 47.37 -14.02
C PRO A 355 32.02 48.39 -14.19
N THR A 356 31.64 48.66 -15.45
CA THR A 356 30.56 49.59 -15.80
C THR A 356 29.20 49.05 -15.36
N THR A 357 28.57 49.68 -14.36
CA THR A 357 27.18 49.41 -13.98
C THR A 357 26.25 49.86 -15.12
N ALA A 358 25.43 48.94 -15.65
CA ALA A 358 24.40 49.27 -16.63
C ALA A 358 23.29 50.15 -16.02
N PRO A 359 22.70 51.09 -16.78
CA PRO A 359 21.63 51.95 -16.27
C PRO A 359 20.36 51.16 -15.93
N ALA A 360 19.69 51.55 -14.86
CA ALA A 360 18.46 50.90 -14.41
C ALA A 360 17.28 51.15 -15.39
N PRO A 361 16.37 50.18 -15.58
CA PRO A 361 15.17 50.36 -16.40
C PRO A 361 14.21 51.38 -15.75
N PRO A 362 13.47 52.17 -16.55
CA PRO A 362 12.50 53.14 -16.04
C PRO A 362 11.30 52.45 -15.37
N PRO A 363 10.64 53.10 -14.39
CA PRO A 363 9.49 52.53 -13.70
C PRO A 363 8.30 52.29 -14.63
N ALA A 364 7.62 51.15 -14.43
CA ALA A 364 6.41 50.82 -15.17
C ALA A 364 5.27 51.81 -14.87
N ARG A 365 4.44 52.10 -15.90
CA ARG A 365 3.29 53.00 -15.76
C ARG A 365 2.18 52.31 -14.94
N PRO A 366 1.40 53.06 -14.12
CA PRO A 366 0.23 52.50 -13.46
C PRO A 366 -0.83 52.04 -14.47
N PRO A 367 -1.63 51.00 -14.15
CA PRO A 367 -2.65 50.48 -15.04
C PRO A 367 -3.81 51.47 -15.20
N THR A 368 -4.25 51.69 -16.45
CA THR A 368 -5.46 52.46 -16.76
C THR A 368 -6.69 51.74 -16.23
N ALA A 369 -7.52 52.42 -15.43
CA ALA A 369 -8.78 51.88 -14.95
C ALA A 369 -9.78 51.68 -16.11
N ALA A 370 -10.35 50.48 -16.21
CA ALA A 370 -11.50 50.22 -17.06
C ALA A 370 -12.80 50.73 -16.38
N PRO A 371 -13.80 51.21 -17.15
CA PRO A 371 -15.04 51.74 -16.57
C PRO A 371 -15.93 50.64 -15.97
N SER A 372 -16.53 50.93 -14.82
CA SER A 372 -17.50 50.05 -14.15
C SER A 372 -18.76 49.85 -14.99
N PRO A 373 -19.35 48.63 -15.04
CA PRO A 373 -20.67 48.42 -15.62
C PRO A 373 -21.77 49.03 -14.74
N THR A 374 -22.77 49.63 -15.39
CA THR A 374 -23.93 50.28 -14.74
C THR A 374 -24.80 49.27 -13.99
N PRO A 375 -25.22 49.56 -12.73
CA PRO A 375 -26.23 48.74 -12.05
C PRO A 375 -27.64 49.08 -12.54
N THR A 376 -28.33 48.10 -13.13
CA THR A 376 -29.76 48.23 -13.46
C THR A 376 -30.60 48.21 -12.19
N GLN A 377 -31.41 49.25 -11.97
CA GLN A 377 -32.37 49.32 -10.87
C GLN A 377 -33.70 48.65 -11.25
N ASN A 378 -34.33 47.96 -10.28
CA ASN A 378 -35.80 47.93 -10.10
C ASN A 378 -36.15 47.31 -8.71
N PRO A 379 -37.37 47.50 -8.17
CA PRO A 379 -37.47 47.93 -6.77
C PRO A 379 -38.44 47.11 -5.87
N THR A 380 -38.66 47.65 -4.66
CA THR A 380 -39.82 47.44 -3.76
C THR A 380 -39.74 46.32 -2.70
N THR A 381 -39.01 46.67 -1.63
CA THR A 381 -39.38 46.57 -0.21
C THR A 381 -40.70 45.87 0.21
N ALA A 382 -40.58 44.86 1.07
CA ALA A 382 -41.54 44.48 2.14
C ALA A 382 -40.78 43.73 3.28
N PRO A 383 -41.28 43.65 4.53
CA PRO A 383 -40.39 43.71 5.71
C PRO A 383 -39.95 42.38 6.36
N SER A 384 -38.92 42.52 7.21
CA SER A 384 -38.29 41.52 8.09
C SER A 384 -39.23 40.94 9.18
N PRO A 385 -38.92 39.72 9.67
CA PRO A 385 -38.86 39.54 11.13
C PRO A 385 -37.58 38.84 11.65
N ALA A 386 -37.03 39.43 12.72
CA ALA A 386 -36.26 38.84 13.83
C ALA A 386 -35.01 37.95 13.55
N GLU A 387 -33.86 38.40 14.06
CA GLU A 387 -32.66 37.59 14.27
C GLU A 387 -32.84 36.54 15.39
N PRO A 388 -32.21 35.36 15.25
CA PRO A 388 -31.61 34.63 16.35
C PRO A 388 -30.08 34.78 16.31
N ALA A 389 -29.45 35.00 17.46
CA ALA A 389 -28.01 35.30 17.57
C ALA A 389 -27.08 34.22 17.01
N GLU A 390 -25.92 34.63 16.48
CA GLU A 390 -24.88 33.74 15.97
C GLU A 390 -24.33 32.79 17.05
N PRO A 391 -24.30 31.46 16.82
CA PRO A 391 -23.46 30.58 17.61
C PRO A 391 -22.00 30.73 17.16
N PRO A 392 -21.01 30.80 18.07
CA PRO A 392 -19.61 30.96 17.70
C PRO A 392 -19.13 29.77 16.85
N ALA A 393 -18.26 30.06 15.88
CA ALA A 393 -17.75 29.10 14.91
C ALA A 393 -17.05 27.91 15.60
N ARG A 394 -17.80 26.82 15.79
CA ARG A 394 -17.27 25.55 16.26
C ARG A 394 -16.48 24.90 15.12
N THR A 395 -15.18 25.20 15.06
CA THR A 395 -14.18 24.39 14.33
C THR A 395 -14.05 23.02 15.02
N GLY A 396 -15.11 22.22 14.91
CA GLY A 396 -15.19 20.90 15.49
C GLY A 396 -14.14 20.01 14.85
N CYS A 397 -13.30 19.37 15.67
CA CYS A 397 -12.58 18.19 15.22
C CYS A 397 -13.64 17.18 14.80
N LEU A 398 -13.71 16.85 13.51
CA LEU A 398 -14.66 15.86 13.01
C LEU A 398 -14.45 14.55 13.79
N ASP A 399 -15.54 13.97 14.28
CA ASP A 399 -15.53 12.88 15.23
C ASP A 399 -15.13 11.55 14.56
N LEU A 400 -13.83 11.41 14.31
CA LEU A 400 -13.18 10.24 13.72
C LEU A 400 -13.10 9.05 14.70
N LEU A 401 -13.85 9.08 15.80
CA LEU A 401 -14.06 7.95 16.72
C LEU A 401 -15.49 7.40 16.68
N GLN A 402 -16.48 8.13 16.14
CA GLN A 402 -17.83 7.61 15.88
C GLN A 402 -17.87 6.66 14.66
N LEU A 403 -17.27 5.48 14.83
CA LEU A 403 -17.59 4.29 14.06
C LEU A 403 -18.74 3.55 14.79
N PRO A 404 -19.93 3.36 14.16
CA PRO A 404 -21.14 2.83 14.83
C PRO A 404 -21.11 1.31 15.07
N LEU A 405 -19.93 0.75 15.38
CA LEU A 405 -19.68 -0.68 15.57
C LEU A 405 -19.02 -1.02 16.92
N LEU A 406 -18.55 -0.04 17.69
CA LEU A 406 -17.84 -0.27 18.96
C LEU A 406 -18.73 -0.25 20.22
N GLU A 407 -19.86 0.45 20.21
CA GLU A 407 -20.77 0.54 21.38
C GLU A 407 -21.36 -0.81 21.80
N ARG A 408 -21.45 -1.79 20.88
CA ARG A 408 -22.06 -3.11 21.14
C ARG A 408 -21.18 -4.11 21.89
N LEU A 409 -19.96 -3.74 22.29
CA LEU A 409 -19.02 -4.65 22.97
C LEU A 409 -18.74 -4.30 24.44
N LEU A 410 -19.34 -3.24 25.00
CA LEU A 410 -19.06 -2.77 26.37
C LEU A 410 -20.28 -2.74 27.31
N CYS A 411 -21.49 -3.01 26.81
CA CYS A 411 -22.71 -3.09 27.62
C CYS A 411 -23.39 -4.46 27.43
N PRO A 412 -23.37 -5.37 28.42
CA PRO A 412 -24.29 -6.51 28.43
C PRO A 412 -25.72 -6.01 28.66
N PRO A 413 -26.75 -6.67 28.11
CA PRO A 413 -28.13 -6.30 28.38
C PRO A 413 -28.48 -6.57 29.85
N SER A 414 -28.84 -5.53 30.60
CA SER A 414 -29.34 -5.63 31.97
C SER A 414 -30.62 -6.46 32.00
N GLY A 415 -30.53 -7.70 32.51
CA GLY A 415 -31.68 -8.61 32.61
C GLY A 415 -32.69 -8.13 33.66
N SER A 416 -33.74 -7.43 33.24
CA SER A 416 -34.86 -7.06 34.09
C SER A 416 -35.82 -8.24 34.29
N GLY A 417 -35.49 -9.13 35.23
CA GLY A 417 -36.46 -10.07 35.79
C GLY A 417 -37.17 -9.47 37.00
N GLY A 418 -38.47 -9.73 37.17
CA GLY A 418 -39.18 -9.46 38.44
C GLY A 418 -40.49 -8.69 38.36
N ALA A 419 -41.50 -9.28 37.71
CA ALA A 419 -42.91 -9.21 38.12
C ALA A 419 -43.62 -10.47 37.60
#